data_AF-K2AST0-F1
#
_entry.id   AF-K2AST0-F1
#
_cell.length_a   1.000
_cell.length_b   1.000
_cell.length_c   1.000
_cell.angle_alpha   90.00
_cell.angle_beta   90.00
_cell.angle_gamma   90.00
#
_symmetry.space_group_name_H-M   'P 1'
#
loop_
_entity.id
_entity.type
_entity.pdbx_description
1 polymer ?
#
loop_
_entity_poly.entity_id
_entity_poly.type
_entity_poly.pdbx_seq_one_letter_code
_entity_poly.pdbx_strand_id
1 'polypeptide(L)'
;MYFEQSRLRKHNALSNTERKIADANLLVILCEELKQIIKSNYKEYFQTLKISNKKEDYMIEANFIRCIVNDILSTEDYTLSGIAYYTNTPEDVILDIASGQNATPTLWLSQKIIKLHQTVRPELYNRILEKIVSGECCVAF
;
A
#
# COMPACT_ATOMS: atom_id res chain seq x y z
N MET A 1 38.50 -20.43 -20.98
CA MET A 1 37.75 -20.32 -19.71
C MET A 1 37.08 -18.94 -19.48
N TYR A 2 36.79 -18.16 -20.54
CA TYR A 2 36.13 -16.84 -20.45
C TYR A 2 34.73 -16.79 -21.12
N PHE A 3 34.31 -17.87 -21.80
CA PHE A 3 33.05 -17.91 -22.55
C PHE A 3 31.84 -18.43 -21.75
N GLU A 4 32.09 -19.16 -20.66
CA GLU A 4 31.03 -19.72 -19.78
C GLU A 4 30.46 -18.66 -18.80
N GLN A 5 31.28 -17.71 -18.33
CA GLN A 5 30.82 -16.66 -17.41
C GLN A 5 29.89 -15.63 -18.07
N SER A 6 30.00 -15.46 -19.39
CA SER A 6 29.15 -14.57 -20.18
C SER A 6 27.75 -15.14 -20.45
N ARG A 7 27.59 -16.47 -20.32
CA ARG A 7 26.33 -17.18 -20.61
C ARG A 7 25.44 -17.29 -19.36
N LEU A 8 26.04 -17.39 -18.18
CA LEU A 8 25.33 -17.40 -16.88
C LEU A 8 24.78 -16.03 -16.47
N ARG A 9 25.34 -14.91 -16.94
CA ARG A 9 24.82 -13.56 -16.64
C ARG A 9 23.55 -13.18 -17.43
N LYS A 10 23.20 -13.93 -18.48
CA LYS A 10 22.11 -13.59 -19.40
C LYS A 10 20.73 -14.12 -18.95
N HIS A 11 20.67 -14.99 -17.95
CA HIS A 11 19.42 -15.60 -17.45
C HIS A 11 18.85 -14.95 -16.18
N ASN A 12 19.51 -13.94 -15.60
CA ASN A 12 19.06 -13.30 -14.36
C ASN A 12 18.33 -11.97 -14.56
N ALA A 13 18.12 -11.53 -15.80
CA ALA A 13 17.36 -10.32 -16.08
C ALA A 13 15.92 -10.71 -16.42
N LEU A 14 14.97 -10.38 -15.54
CA LEU A 14 13.54 -10.46 -15.85
C LEU A 14 13.27 -9.66 -17.13
N SER A 15 12.53 -10.27 -18.05
CA SER A 15 11.96 -9.57 -19.20
C SER A 15 11.06 -8.42 -18.71
N ASN A 16 10.74 -7.48 -19.61
CA ASN A 16 9.86 -6.37 -19.27
C ASN A 16 8.48 -6.85 -18.75
N THR A 17 7.95 -7.95 -19.32
CA THR A 17 6.69 -8.54 -18.90
C THR A 17 6.80 -9.18 -17.51
N GLU A 18 7.84 -10.00 -17.28
CA GLU A 18 8.06 -10.64 -15.98
C GLU A 18 8.28 -9.60 -14.87
N ARG A 19 8.98 -8.50 -15.18
CA ARG A 19 9.15 -7.38 -14.25
C ARG A 19 7.82 -6.73 -13.89
N LYS A 20 6.96 -6.43 -14.86
CA LYS A 20 5.63 -5.86 -14.60
C LYS A 20 4.76 -6.79 -13.76
N ILE A 21 4.83 -8.11 -14.02
CA ILE A 21 4.11 -9.11 -13.21
C ILE A 21 4.66 -9.14 -11.79
N ALA A 22 5.99 -9.15 -11.63
CA ALA A 22 6.62 -9.11 -10.32
C ALA A 22 6.25 -7.83 -9.54
N ASP A 23 6.29 -6.68 -10.19
CA ASP A 23 5.90 -5.38 -9.60
C ASP A 23 4.42 -5.39 -9.17
N ALA A 24 3.53 -5.95 -10.00
CA ALA A 24 2.12 -6.07 -9.67
C ALA A 24 1.88 -7.02 -8.48
N ASN A 25 2.54 -8.17 -8.46
CA ASN A 25 2.45 -9.11 -7.34
C ASN A 25 2.98 -8.49 -6.05
N LEU A 26 4.12 -7.78 -6.12
CA LEU A 26 4.67 -7.08 -4.97
C LEU A 26 3.71 -6.01 -4.45
N LEU A 27 3.05 -5.26 -5.34
CA LEU A 27 2.04 -4.29 -4.95
C LEU A 27 0.85 -4.93 -4.23
N VAL A 28 0.38 -6.09 -4.70
CA VAL A 28 -0.71 -6.84 -4.04
C VAL A 28 -0.29 -7.24 -2.63
N ILE A 29 0.88 -7.86 -2.48
CA ILE A 29 1.40 -8.30 -1.18
C ILE A 29 1.56 -7.10 -0.23
N LEU A 30 2.13 -6.01 -0.72
CA LEU A 30 2.31 -4.77 0.04
C LEU A 30 0.97 -4.18 0.50
N CYS A 31 -0.05 -4.20 -0.36
CA CYS A 31 -1.38 -3.73 0.01
C CYS A 31 -2.01 -4.62 1.10
N GLU A 32 -1.85 -5.93 1.00
CA GLU A 32 -2.35 -6.86 2.04
C GLU A 32 -1.65 -6.65 3.38
N GLU A 33 -0.32 -6.50 3.40
CA GLU A 33 0.42 -6.21 4.63
C GLU A 33 0.01 -4.87 5.24
N LEU A 34 -0.17 -3.82 4.42
CA LEU A 34 -0.72 -2.55 4.89
C LEU A 34 -2.12 -2.70 5.48
N LYS A 35 -3.02 -3.46 4.83
CA LYS A 35 -4.36 -3.73 5.36
C LYS A 35 -4.28 -4.44 6.72
N GLN A 36 -3.38 -5.39 6.91
CA GLN A 36 -3.19 -6.06 8.20
C GLN A 36 -2.72 -5.10 9.29
N ILE A 37 -1.78 -4.21 8.96
CA ILE A 37 -1.30 -3.18 9.90
C ILE A 37 -2.44 -2.24 10.28
N ILE A 38 -3.20 -1.73 9.31
CA ILE A 38 -4.37 -0.88 9.56
C ILE A 38 -5.37 -1.64 10.43
N LYS A 39 -5.72 -2.89 10.07
CA LYS A 39 -6.64 -3.74 10.83
C LYS A 39 -6.20 -3.89 12.30
N SER A 40 -4.90 -4.08 12.53
CA SER A 40 -4.34 -4.20 13.87
C SER A 40 -4.52 -2.91 14.70
N ASN A 41 -4.41 -1.73 14.07
CA ASN A 41 -4.63 -0.44 14.72
C ASN A 41 -6.09 -0.23 15.14
N TYR A 42 -7.05 -0.87 14.46
CA TYR A 42 -8.49 -0.80 14.77
C TYR A 42 -9.01 -2.01 15.56
N LYS A 43 -8.13 -2.89 16.06
CA LYS A 43 -8.52 -4.15 16.72
C LYS A 43 -9.48 -3.94 17.89
N GLU A 44 -9.19 -2.98 18.77
CA GLU A 44 -10.04 -2.69 19.94
C GLU A 44 -11.43 -2.17 19.53
N TYR A 45 -11.48 -1.35 18.48
CA TYR A 45 -12.73 -0.84 17.91
C TYR A 45 -13.59 -1.99 17.36
N PHE A 46 -13.00 -2.89 16.58
CA PHE A 46 -13.74 -4.03 16.03
C PHE A 46 -14.20 -5.02 17.12
N GLN A 47 -13.37 -5.25 18.14
CA GLN A 47 -13.73 -6.08 19.29
C GLN A 47 -14.92 -5.52 20.06
N THR A 48 -14.91 -4.21 20.31
CA THR A 48 -16.01 -3.50 20.99
C THR A 48 -17.32 -3.65 20.24
N LEU A 49 -17.27 -3.54 18.91
CA LEU A 49 -18.43 -3.69 18.04
C LEU A 49 -18.82 -5.15 17.73
N LYS A 50 -18.06 -6.12 18.24
CA LYS A 50 -18.25 -7.57 18.00
C LYS A 50 -18.38 -7.88 16.50
N ILE A 51 -17.56 -7.22 15.68
CA ILE A 51 -17.54 -7.41 14.24
C ILE A 51 -16.83 -8.73 13.92
N SER A 52 -17.34 -9.49 12.96
CA SER A 52 -16.69 -10.72 12.51
C SER A 52 -15.47 -10.41 11.64
N ASN A 53 -14.43 -11.24 11.68
CA ASN A 53 -13.21 -11.05 10.89
C ASN A 53 -13.48 -10.73 9.41
N LYS A 54 -14.42 -11.43 8.77
CA LYS A 54 -14.81 -11.19 7.38
C LYS A 54 -15.36 -9.78 7.14
N LYS A 55 -16.11 -9.26 8.11
CA LYS A 55 -16.67 -7.90 8.05
C LYS A 55 -15.60 -6.85 8.38
N GLU A 56 -14.64 -7.16 9.24
CA GLU A 56 -13.45 -6.31 9.44
C GLU A 56 -12.68 -6.17 8.13
N ASP A 57 -12.40 -7.29 7.44
CA ASP A 57 -11.66 -7.29 6.17
C ASP A 57 -12.36 -6.43 5.12
N TYR A 58 -13.68 -6.59 4.99
CA TYR A 58 -14.49 -5.76 4.09
C TYR A 58 -14.45 -4.27 4.45
N MET A 59 -14.54 -3.93 5.75
CA MET A 59 -14.49 -2.54 6.20
C MET A 59 -13.13 -1.89 5.94
N ILE A 60 -12.05 -2.64 6.17
CA ILE A 60 -10.68 -2.19 5.89
C ILE A 60 -10.49 -2.00 4.38
N GLU A 61 -10.91 -2.97 3.57
CA GLU A 61 -10.80 -2.89 2.12
C GLU A 61 -11.58 -1.70 1.55
N ALA A 62 -12.83 -1.50 1.98
CA ALA A 62 -13.67 -0.39 1.53
C ALA A 62 -13.14 0.99 1.95
N ASN A 63 -12.33 1.08 3.00
CA ASN A 63 -11.78 2.34 3.51
C ASN A 63 -10.25 2.44 3.34
N PHE A 64 -9.64 1.55 2.55
CA PHE A 64 -8.18 1.39 2.52
C PHE A 64 -7.47 2.70 2.20
N ILE A 65 -7.87 3.39 1.12
CA ILE A 65 -7.24 4.64 0.71
C ILE A 65 -7.53 5.77 1.70
N ARG A 66 -8.72 5.81 2.29
CA ARG A 66 -9.05 6.75 3.37
C ARG A 66 -8.12 6.57 4.57
N CYS A 67 -7.89 5.33 4.99
CA CYS A 67 -6.96 5.03 6.08
C CYS A 67 -5.54 5.51 5.75
N ILE A 68 -5.08 5.34 4.51
CA ILE A 68 -3.78 5.84 4.07
C ILE A 68 -3.72 7.37 4.10
N VAL A 69 -4.74 8.07 3.56
CA VAL A 69 -4.79 9.53 3.59
C VAL A 69 -4.74 10.06 5.02
N ASN A 70 -5.52 9.46 5.92
CA ASN A 70 -5.53 9.88 7.33
C ASN A 70 -4.23 9.55 8.05
N ASP A 71 -3.55 8.45 7.70
CA ASP A 71 -2.22 8.17 8.24
C ASP A 71 -1.18 9.20 7.77
N ILE A 72 -1.19 9.57 6.48
CA ILE A 72 -0.35 10.67 5.95
C ILE A 72 -0.62 11.95 6.75
N LEU A 73 -1.88 12.36 6.90
CA LEU A 73 -2.23 13.58 7.65
C LEU A 73 -1.79 13.51 9.12
N SER A 74 -1.85 12.33 9.75
CA SER A 74 -1.42 12.13 11.14
C SER A 74 0.08 12.33 11.36
N THR A 75 0.89 12.30 10.29
CA THR A 75 2.33 12.57 10.39
C THR A 75 2.65 14.05 10.47
N GLU A 76 1.68 14.92 10.16
CA GLU A 76 1.84 16.37 10.02
C GLU A 76 2.83 16.80 8.90
N ASP A 77 3.49 15.86 8.19
CA ASP A 77 4.39 16.15 7.06
C ASP A 77 3.63 16.70 5.84
N TYR A 78 2.33 16.43 5.76
CA TYR A 78 1.46 16.88 4.67
C TYR A 78 0.11 17.37 5.19
N THR A 79 -0.38 18.44 4.56
CA THR A 79 -1.77 18.91 4.69
C THR A 79 -2.63 18.35 3.56
N LEU A 80 -3.96 18.52 3.64
CA LEU A 80 -4.88 18.18 2.54
C LEU A 80 -4.45 18.86 1.23
N SER A 81 -4.14 20.15 1.27
CA SER A 81 -3.62 20.91 0.13
C SER A 81 -2.28 20.35 -0.39
N GLY A 82 -1.42 19.89 0.51
CA GLY A 82 -0.14 19.26 0.14
C GLY A 82 -0.34 17.94 -0.61
N ILE A 83 -1.27 17.10 -0.15
CA ILE A 83 -1.64 15.85 -0.83
C ILE A 83 -2.28 16.16 -2.20
N ALA A 84 -3.20 17.12 -2.25
CA ALA A 84 -3.85 17.58 -3.47
C ALA A 84 -2.83 18.05 -4.52
N TYR A 85 -1.87 18.88 -4.10
CA TYR A 85 -0.78 19.36 -4.95
C TYR A 85 0.09 18.20 -5.47
N TYR A 86 0.55 17.32 -4.59
CA TYR A 86 1.38 16.16 -4.98
C TYR A 86 0.66 15.24 -5.98
N THR A 87 -0.63 15.00 -5.73
CA THR A 87 -1.42 14.09 -6.56
C THR A 87 -1.94 14.75 -7.84
N ASN A 88 -1.78 16.07 -8.00
CA ASN A 88 -2.43 16.87 -9.04
C ASN A 88 -3.94 16.59 -9.10
N THR A 89 -4.57 16.63 -7.92
CA THR A 89 -6.00 16.38 -7.73
C THR A 89 -6.58 17.54 -6.93
N PRO A 90 -7.81 18.00 -7.25
CA PRO A 90 -8.49 19.01 -6.45
C PRO A 90 -8.57 18.65 -4.96
N GLU A 91 -8.43 19.65 -4.09
CA GLU A 91 -8.39 19.45 -2.64
C GLU A 91 -9.71 18.93 -2.06
N ASP A 92 -10.84 19.36 -2.62
CA ASP A 92 -12.18 18.86 -2.30
C ASP A 92 -12.27 17.34 -2.51
N VAL A 93 -11.70 16.81 -3.59
CA VAL A 93 -11.66 15.36 -3.83
C VAL A 93 -10.84 14.63 -2.76
N ILE A 94 -9.72 15.22 -2.30
CA ILE A 94 -8.92 14.63 -1.21
C ILE A 94 -9.67 14.70 0.12
N LEU A 95 -10.37 15.81 0.38
CA LEU A 95 -11.24 15.98 1.54
C LEU A 95 -12.37 14.95 1.56
N ASP A 96 -13.01 14.69 0.42
CA ASP A 96 -14.06 13.68 0.28
C ASP A 96 -13.54 12.27 0.58
N ILE A 97 -12.30 11.96 0.16
CA ILE A 97 -11.65 10.68 0.48
C ILE A 97 -11.36 10.59 1.99
N ALA A 98 -10.75 11.61 2.58
CA ALA A 98 -10.39 11.65 4.00
C ALA A 98 -11.62 11.52 4.92
N SER A 99 -12.71 12.20 4.55
CA SER A 99 -13.99 12.16 5.26
C SER A 99 -14.80 10.88 5.00
N GLY A 100 -14.45 10.11 3.96
CA GLY A 100 -15.15 8.89 3.57
C GLY A 100 -16.39 9.09 2.72
N GLN A 101 -16.61 10.30 2.19
CA GLN A 101 -17.66 10.56 1.19
C GLN A 101 -17.29 9.99 -0.19
N ASN A 102 -16.00 9.85 -0.49
CA ASN A 102 -15.47 9.18 -1.67
C ASN A 102 -14.56 8.00 -1.28
N ALA A 103 -15.16 6.89 -0.86
CA ALA A 103 -14.43 5.73 -0.33
C ALA A 103 -13.61 4.96 -1.39
N THR A 104 -13.90 5.14 -2.68
CA THR A 104 -13.26 4.38 -3.78
C THR A 104 -12.72 5.31 -4.86
N PRO A 105 -11.58 5.97 -4.62
CA PRO A 105 -10.93 6.77 -5.65
C PRO A 105 -10.47 5.90 -6.83
N THR A 106 -10.23 6.54 -7.98
CA THR A 106 -9.72 5.85 -9.16
C THR A 106 -8.39 5.17 -8.86
N LEU A 107 -8.10 4.06 -9.54
CA LEU A 107 -6.84 3.31 -9.37
C LEU A 107 -5.60 4.20 -9.52
N TRP A 108 -5.64 5.14 -10.47
CA TRP A 108 -4.55 6.10 -10.69
C TRP A 108 -4.33 7.02 -9.49
N LEU A 109 -5.40 7.55 -8.89
CA LEU A 109 -5.29 8.39 -7.70
C LEU A 109 -4.82 7.57 -6.49
N SER A 110 -5.35 6.36 -6.32
CA SER A 110 -4.92 5.41 -5.28
C SER A 110 -3.41 5.12 -5.36
N GLN A 111 -2.88 4.88 -6.55
CA GLN A 111 -1.44 4.67 -6.75
C GLN A 111 -0.61 5.88 -6.33
N LYS A 112 -1.05 7.10 -6.66
CA LYS A 112 -0.34 8.32 -6.24
C LYS A 112 -0.37 8.52 -4.73
N ILE A 113 -1.51 8.25 -4.08
CA ILE A 113 -1.65 8.34 -2.62
C ILE A 113 -0.75 7.31 -1.93
N ILE A 114 -0.73 6.05 -2.40
CA ILE A 114 0.14 5.01 -1.85
C ILE A 114 1.61 5.40 -2.03
N LYS A 115 1.99 5.97 -3.18
CA LYS A 115 3.36 6.44 -3.42
C LYS A 115 3.75 7.59 -2.49
N LEU A 116 2.84 8.50 -2.19
CA LEU A 116 3.06 9.56 -1.21
C LEU A 116 3.23 8.98 0.21
N HIS A 117 2.39 8.02 0.58
CA HIS A 117 2.51 7.33 1.85
C HIS A 117 3.87 6.63 2.01
N GLN A 118 4.41 6.05 0.94
CA GLN A 118 5.78 5.50 0.93
C GLN A 118 6.85 6.52 1.28
N THR A 119 6.72 7.76 0.81
CA THR A 119 7.70 8.81 1.09
C THR A 119 7.58 9.35 2.51
N VAL A 120 6.37 9.32 3.08
CA VAL A 120 6.07 9.81 4.44
C VAL A 120 6.36 8.74 5.52
N ARG A 121 6.20 7.45 5.18
CA ARG A 121 6.40 6.31 6.10
C ARG A 121 7.49 5.33 5.63
N PRO A 122 8.69 5.77 5.23
CA PRO A 122 9.69 4.88 4.63
C PRO A 122 10.05 3.68 5.53
N GLU A 123 10.11 3.89 6.85
CA GLU A 123 10.39 2.84 7.84
C GLU A 123 9.32 1.74 7.87
N LEU A 124 8.03 2.10 7.69
CA LEU A 124 6.94 1.14 7.62
C LEU A 124 7.12 0.22 6.41
N TYR A 125 7.40 0.80 5.25
CA TYR A 125 7.58 0.05 4.02
C TYR A 125 8.84 -0.81 4.03
N ASN A 126 9.93 -0.32 4.61
CA ASN A 126 11.15 -1.12 4.78
C ASN A 126 10.87 -2.36 5.64
N ARG A 127 10.15 -2.22 6.76
CA ARG A 127 9.74 -3.37 7.59
C ARG A 127 8.86 -4.37 6.84
N ILE A 128 7.93 -3.88 6.02
CA ILE A 128 7.09 -4.75 5.17
C ILE A 128 7.97 -5.50 4.17
N LEU A 129 8.91 -4.81 3.51
CA LEU A 129 9.83 -5.43 2.55
C LEU A 129 10.75 -6.46 3.21
N GLU A 130 11.27 -6.18 4.40
CA GLU A 130 12.05 -7.12 5.19
C GLU A 130 11.25 -8.40 5.48
N LYS A 131 9.98 -8.26 5.90
CA LYS A 131 9.07 -9.39 6.12
C LYS A 131 8.79 -10.19 4.85
N ILE A 132 8.69 -9.52 3.70
CA ILE A 132 8.50 -10.17 2.39
C ILE A 132 9.74 -10.96 2.01
N VAL A 133 10.93 -10.38 2.16
CA VAL A 133 12.21 -11.01 1.80
C VAL A 133 12.58 -12.14 2.76
N SER A 134 12.24 -12.04 4.05
CA SER A 134 12.46 -13.11 5.04
C SER A 134 11.54 -14.31 4.85
N GLY A 135 10.50 -14.21 4.02
CA GLY A 135 9.50 -15.25 3.81
C GLY A 135 8.47 -15.36 4.95
N GLU A 136 8.44 -14.38 5.86
CA GLU A 136 7.49 -14.30 6.98
C GLU A 136 6.14 -13.67 6.58
N CYS A 137 5.99 -13.33 5.30
CA CYS A 137 4.80 -12.71 4.76
C CYS A 137 3.60 -13.68 4.78
N CYS A 138 2.45 -13.18 5.25
CA CYS A 138 1.25 -13.98 5.42
C CYS A 138 0.50 -14.09 4.08
N VAL A 139 1.09 -14.71 3.06
CA VAL A 139 0.41 -14.95 1.79
C VAL A 139 0.53 -16.42 1.42
N ALA A 140 -0.57 -17.15 1.59
CA ALA A 140 -0.72 -18.47 0.99
C ALA A 140 -0.98 -18.27 -0.51
N PHE A 141 -0.06 -18.75 -1.35
CA PHE A 141 -0.31 -18.96 -2.78
C PHE A 141 -1.03 -20.29 -2.99
#